data_AF-K1UC91-F1
#
_entry.id   AF-K1UC91-F1
#
_cell.length_a   1.000
_cell.length_b   1.000
_cell.length_c   1.000
_cell.angle_alpha   90.00
_cell.angle_beta   90.00
_cell.angle_gamma   90.00
#
_symmetry.space_group_name_H-M   'P 1'
#
loop_
_entity.id
_entity.type
_entity.pdbx_description
1 polymer ?
#
loop_
_entity_poly.entity_id
_entity_poly.type
_entity_poly.pdbx_seq_one_letter_code
_entity_poly.pdbx_strand_id
1 'polypeptide(L)' 'MKYGSLFDSTQTMVAKIDDDTYQVQVVSWYDNENSYTSQMVRTIKYFAEL' A
#
# COMPACT_ATOMS: atom_id res chain seq x y z
N MET A 1 13.26 -2.30 -0.20
CA MET A 1 11.95 -2.94 0.02
C MET A 1 11.51 -3.61 -1.29
N LYS A 2 10.98 -4.84 -1.27
CA LYS A 2 10.40 -5.47 -2.47
C LYS A 2 8.87 -5.48 -2.46
N TYR A 3 8.21 -5.02 -1.40
CA TYR A 3 6.75 -4.95 -1.36
C TYR A 3 6.27 -3.82 -2.25
N GLY A 4 5.12 -3.97 -2.93
CA GLY A 4 4.53 -2.89 -3.74
C GLY A 4 3.98 -1.73 -2.90
N SER A 5 3.65 -2.00 -1.64
CA SER A 5 3.17 -1.05 -0.64
C SER A 5 3.50 -1.62 0.75
N LEU A 6 3.89 -0.76 1.69
CA LEU A 6 4.16 -1.08 3.08
C LEU A 6 3.26 -0.22 3.96
N PHE A 7 2.22 -0.85 4.51
CA PHE A 7 1.31 -0.18 5.44
C PHE A 7 2.05 0.28 6.70
N ASP A 8 1.78 1.52 7.13
CA ASP A 8 2.32 2.08 8.36
C ASP A 8 1.20 2.26 9.39
N SER A 9 1.10 1.28 10.29
CA SER A 9 0.09 1.30 11.35
C SER A 9 0.30 2.45 12.33
N THR A 10 1.51 3.00 12.44
CA THR A 10 1.82 4.07 13.40
C THR A 10 1.20 5.41 13.01
N GLN A 11 0.81 5.57 11.74
CA GLN A 11 0.21 6.79 11.20
C GLN A 11 -1.31 6.66 10.96
N THR A 12 -1.95 5.60 11.46
CA THR A 12 -3.40 5.44 11.34
C THR A 12 -4.11 6.46 12.24
N MET A 13 -5.05 7.22 11.67
CA MET A 13 -5.83 8.24 12.39
C MET A 13 -7.32 8.05 12.17
N VAL A 14 -8.10 8.23 13.24
CA VAL A 14 -9.57 8.21 13.21
C VAL A 14 -10.09 9.52 13.79
N ALA A 15 -10.87 10.26 13.00
CA ALA A 15 -11.48 11.52 13.42
C ALA A 15 -13.00 11.42 13.35
N LYS A 16 -13.70 11.77 14.44
CA LYS A 16 -15.18 11.89 14.44
C LYS A 16 -15.58 13.11 13.61
N ILE A 17 -16.53 12.93 12.70
CA ILE A 17 -17.04 14.01 11.82
C ILE A 17 -18.53 14.29 12.03
N ASP A 18 -19.33 13.31 12.47
CA ASP A 18 -20.69 13.51 12.99
C ASP A 18 -21.04 12.44 14.04
N ASP A 19 -22.30 12.36 14.47
CA ASP A 19 -22.75 11.52 15.58
C ASP A 19 -22.41 10.03 15.45
N ASP A 20 -22.37 9.48 14.23
CA ASP A 20 -22.00 8.08 13.95
C ASP A 20 -21.04 7.91 12.75
N THR A 21 -20.49 9.00 12.23
CA THR A 21 -19.58 9.00 11.08
C THR A 21 -18.17 9.41 11.48
N TYR A 22 -17.20 8.68 10.91
CA TYR A 22 -15.78 8.84 11.21
C TYR A 22 -14.97 8.86 9.91
N GLN A 23 -14.01 9.77 9.82
CA GLN A 23 -12.99 9.76 8.79
C GLN A 23 -11.81 8.93 9.27
N VAL A 24 -11.46 7.89 8.52
CA VAL A 24 -10.28 7.06 8.77
C VAL A 24 -9.21 7.39 7.73
N GLN A 25 -8.04 7.78 8.21
CA GLN A 25 -6.87 8.05 7.38
C GLN A 25 -5.82 6.95 7.62
N VAL A 26 -5.33 6.36 6.53
CA VAL A 26 -4.30 5.32 6.54
C VAL A 26 -3.16 5.74 5.61
N VAL A 27 -1.94 5.35 5.97
CA VAL A 27 -0.72 5.67 5.22
C VAL A 27 -0.02 4.39 4.82
N SER A 28 0.54 4.40 3.60
CA SER A 28 1.45 3.35 3.15
C SER A 28 2.65 3.95 2.45
N TRP A 29 3.82 3.39 2.73
CA TRP A 29 5.07 3.74 2.07
C TRP A 29 5.33 2.81 0.89
N TYR A 30 6.09 3.31 -0.08
CA TYR A 30 6.69 2.47 -1.10
C TYR A 30 7.97 3.13 -1.60
N ASP A 31 8.92 2.30 -1.98
CA ASP A 31 10.09 2.72 -2.75
C ASP A 31 9.67 2.85 -4.21
N ASN A 32 9.61 4.08 -4.73
CA ASN A 32 9.06 4.38 -6.05
C ASN A 32 9.81 3.69 -7.20
N GLU A 33 11.08 3.34 -7.02
CA GLU A 33 11.87 2.64 -8.04
C GLU A 33 11.79 1.12 -7.84
N ASN A 34 12.19 0.64 -6.65
CA ASN A 34 12.35 -0.79 -6.40
C ASN A 34 11.03 -1.51 -6.16
N SER A 35 10.07 -0.87 -5.47
CA SER A 35 8.75 -1.48 -5.20
C SER A 35 8.00 -1.66 -6.51
N TYR A 36 8.01 -0.64 -7.37
CA TYR A 36 7.38 -0.69 -8.69
C TYR A 36 8.03 -1.75 -9.59
N THR A 37 9.36 -1.74 -9.69
CA THR A 37 10.10 -2.72 -10.50
C THR A 37 9.85 -4.16 -9.99
N SER A 38 9.82 -4.36 -8.67
CA SER A 38 9.53 -5.66 -8.08
C SER A 38 8.12 -6.16 -8.38
N GLN A 39 7.12 -5.27 -8.42
CA GLN A 39 5.75 -5.61 -8.84
C GLN A 39 5.71 -6.02 -10.33
N MET A 40 6.41 -5.28 -11.20
CA MET A 40 6.49 -5.60 -12.63
C MET A 40 7.12 -6.98 -12.87
N VAL A 41 8.23 -7.30 -12.18
CA VAL A 41 8.86 -8.63 -12.28
C VAL A 41 7.91 -9.74 -11.84
N ARG A 42 7.12 -9.55 -10.78
CA ARG A 42 6.09 -10.53 -10.36
C ARG A 42 5.05 -10.76 -11.46
N THR A 43 4.55 -9.71 -12.09
CA THR A 43 3.59 -9.81 -13.19
C THR A 43 4.18 -10.56 -14.39
N ILE A 44 5.41 -10.25 -14.79
CA ILE A 44 6.08 -10.93 -15.91
C ILE A 44 6.29 -12.42 -15.60
N LYS A 45 6.67 -12.77 -14.37
CA LYS A 45 6.79 -14.17 -13.96
C LYS A 45 5.46 -14.92 -14.04
N TYR A 46 4.37 -14.29 -13.60
CA TYR A 46 3.04 -14.86 -13.75
C TYR A 46 2.70 -15.11 -15.23
N PHE A 47 3.00 -14.16 -16.12
CA PHE A 47 2.80 -14.35 -17.57
C PHE A 47 3.68 -15.42 -18.20
N ALA A 48 4.85 -15.72 -17.64
CA ALA A 48 5.71 -16.79 -18.13
C ALA A 48 5.21 -18.19 -17.74
N GLU A 49 4.32 -18.29 -16.75
CA GLU A 49 3.72 -19.54 -16.26
C GLU A 49 2.28 -19.75 -16.76
N LEU A 50 1.74 -18.80 -17.56
CA LEU A 50 0.47 -18.93 -18.30
C LEU A 50 0.64 -19.80 -19.55
#